data_AF-A0AA41N2Z3-F1
#
_entry.id   AF-A0AA41N2Z3-F1
#
_cell.length_a   1.000
_cell.length_b   1.000
_cell.length_c   1.000
_cell.angle_alpha   90.00
_cell.angle_beta   90.00
_cell.angle_gamma   90.00
#
_symmetry.space_group_name_H-M   'P 1'
#
loop_
_entity.id
_entity.type
_entity.pdbx_description
1 polymer ?
#
loop_
_entity_poly.entity_id
_entity_poly.type
_entity_poly.pdbx_seq_one_letter_code
_entity_poly.pdbx_strand_id
1 'polypeptide(L)'
;MEMPRRQTADNSREQTSSVRNKDCEHEKSSWMRDVQWWRKTCYRVPSGCTWDPVRPYTIPSVIDIPEELHVALPTPKQNQKAICSSKGQGESRMFLGSLVFFATTDAVASACRETGLTPVLAMNSPATPELI
;
A
#
# COMPACT_ATOMS: atom_id res chain seq x y z
N MET A 1 -15.96 6.51 51.88
CA MET A 1 -15.63 7.53 50.86
C MET A 1 -14.58 6.90 49.96
N GLU A 2 -15.03 6.22 48.91
CA GLU A 2 -14.16 5.41 48.04
C GLU A 2 -13.82 6.23 46.79
N MET A 3 -12.53 6.46 46.56
CA MET A 3 -12.02 7.27 45.45
C MET A 3 -11.86 6.39 44.19
N PRO A 4 -12.42 6.78 43.02
CA PRO A 4 -12.28 6.00 41.80
C PRO A 4 -10.92 6.28 41.14
N ARG A 5 -9.94 5.38 41.35
CA ARG A 5 -8.59 5.45 40.74
C ARG A 5 -8.37 4.48 39.56
N ARG A 6 -9.42 4.03 38.86
CA ARG A 6 -9.28 3.05 37.75
C ARG A 6 -9.61 3.55 36.34
N GLN A 7 -10.20 4.73 36.16
CA GLN A 7 -10.66 5.17 34.84
C GLN A 7 -9.56 5.81 33.96
N THR A 8 -8.50 6.38 34.53
CA THR A 8 -7.47 7.09 33.75
C THR A 8 -6.54 6.16 32.96
N ALA A 9 -6.22 4.98 33.49
CA ALA A 9 -5.32 4.02 32.83
C ALA A 9 -6.00 3.26 31.69
N ASP A 10 -7.27 2.86 31.86
CA ASP A 10 -8.03 2.18 30.80
C ASP A 10 -8.37 3.15 29.65
N ASN A 11 -8.78 4.39 29.97
CA ASN A 11 -9.03 5.42 28.95
C ASN A 11 -7.75 5.77 28.16
N SER A 12 -6.59 5.79 28.82
CA SER A 12 -5.30 5.98 28.14
C SER A 12 -4.95 4.82 27.21
N ARG A 13 -5.18 3.56 27.64
CA ARG A 13 -4.94 2.38 26.79
C ARG A 13 -5.89 2.33 25.59
N GLU A 14 -7.18 2.60 25.80
CA GLU A 14 -8.20 2.68 24.75
C GLU A 14 -7.91 3.81 23.76
N GLN A 15 -7.45 4.97 24.24
CA GLN A 15 -7.00 6.05 23.36
C GLN A 15 -5.76 5.63 22.56
N THR A 16 -4.78 4.95 23.17
CA THR A 16 -3.62 4.46 22.41
C THR A 16 -3.96 3.37 21.40
N SER A 17 -4.91 2.48 21.68
CA SER A 17 -5.35 1.47 20.71
C SER A 17 -6.17 2.07 19.58
N SER A 18 -7.01 3.07 19.88
CA SER A 18 -7.76 3.81 18.86
C SER A 18 -6.83 4.57 17.90
N VAL A 19 -5.80 5.25 18.41
CA VAL A 19 -4.80 5.95 17.59
C VAL A 19 -4.03 4.95 16.72
N ARG A 20 -3.53 3.84 17.31
CA ARG A 20 -2.83 2.79 16.55
C ARG A 20 -3.69 2.21 15.43
N ASN A 21 -4.99 1.97 15.68
CA ASN A 21 -5.89 1.46 14.66
C ASN A 21 -6.08 2.47 13.52
N LYS A 22 -6.22 3.76 13.83
CA LYS A 22 -6.30 4.82 12.81
C LYS A 22 -5.02 4.92 11.97
N ASP A 23 -3.87 4.79 12.61
CA ASP A 23 -2.58 4.79 11.93
C ASP A 23 -2.48 3.58 10.98
N CYS A 24 -2.83 2.38 11.44
CA CYS A 24 -2.88 1.19 10.58
C CYS A 24 -3.82 1.36 9.37
N GLU A 25 -5.01 1.92 9.56
CA GLU A 25 -5.94 2.16 8.44
C GLU A 25 -5.44 3.22 7.45
N HIS A 26 -4.76 4.25 7.95
CA HIS A 26 -4.09 5.23 7.10
C HIS A 26 -2.96 4.58 6.29
N GLU A 27 -2.21 3.66 6.89
CA GLU A 27 -1.16 2.89 6.21
C GLU A 27 -1.71 2.00 5.10
N LYS A 28 -2.80 1.28 5.38
CA LYS A 28 -3.50 0.47 4.37
C LYS A 28 -4.00 1.32 3.21
N SER A 29 -4.54 2.50 3.51
CA SER A 29 -5.02 3.44 2.48
C SER A 29 -3.90 3.98 1.61
N SER A 30 -2.74 4.31 2.20
CA SER A 30 -1.57 4.76 1.45
C SER A 30 -1.01 3.63 0.57
N TRP A 31 -0.93 2.42 1.12
CA TRP A 31 -0.49 1.23 0.41
C TRP A 31 -1.38 0.92 -0.81
N MET A 32 -2.70 1.03 -0.68
CA MET A 32 -3.64 0.81 -1.78
C MET A 32 -3.41 1.80 -2.94
N ARG A 33 -3.18 3.08 -2.61
CA ARG A 33 -2.84 4.09 -3.61
C ARG A 33 -1.54 3.75 -4.32
N ASP A 34 -0.54 3.28 -3.58
CA ASP A 34 0.74 2.88 -4.16
C ASP A 34 0.61 1.67 -5.10
N VAL A 35 -0.09 0.61 -4.68
CA VAL A 35 -0.38 -0.54 -5.58
C VAL A 35 -1.08 -0.08 -6.86
N GLN A 36 -1.97 0.90 -6.76
CA GLN A 36 -2.59 1.50 -7.94
C GLN A 36 -1.56 2.20 -8.84
N TRP A 37 -0.60 2.93 -8.28
CA TRP A 37 0.50 3.54 -9.04
C TRP A 37 1.33 2.51 -9.82
N TRP A 38 1.57 1.33 -9.25
CA TRP A 38 2.37 0.28 -9.90
C TRP A 38 1.60 -0.57 -10.92
N ARG A 39 0.26 -0.61 -10.82
CA ARG A 39 -0.58 -1.43 -11.72
C ARG A 39 -1.28 -0.64 -12.83
N LYS A 40 -1.59 0.64 -12.64
CA LYS A 40 -2.41 1.39 -13.61
C LYS A 40 -1.63 2.39 -14.43
N THR A 41 -1.83 2.30 -15.75
CA THR A 41 -1.34 3.27 -16.74
C THR A 41 -2.35 4.37 -16.96
N CYS A 42 -1.92 5.62 -16.81
CA CYS A 42 -2.60 6.73 -17.47
C CYS A 42 -2.28 6.64 -18.97
N TYR A 43 -3.22 6.09 -19.75
CA TYR A 43 -3.05 6.03 -21.20
C TYR A 43 -3.02 7.46 -21.75
N ARG A 44 -1.89 7.83 -22.38
CA ARG A 44 -1.79 9.10 -23.11
C ARG A 44 -2.40 8.90 -24.48
N VAL A 45 -3.58 9.46 -24.70
CA VAL A 45 -4.21 9.47 -26.02
C VAL A 45 -3.40 10.40 -26.95
N PRO A 46 -2.98 9.95 -28.16
CA PRO A 46 -2.20 10.77 -29.09
C PRO A 46 -2.90 12.07 -29.53
N SER A 47 -4.22 12.11 -29.42
CA SER A 47 -5.05 13.27 -29.79
C SER A 47 -5.04 14.41 -28.77
N GLY A 48 -4.36 14.27 -27.63
CA GLY A 48 -4.38 15.26 -26.55
C GLY A 48 -5.69 15.30 -25.75
N CYS A 49 -6.64 14.40 -26.02
CA CYS A 49 -7.83 14.21 -25.20
C CYS A 49 -7.44 13.61 -23.85
N THR A 50 -7.93 14.21 -22.75
CA THR A 50 -7.59 13.81 -21.38
C THR A 50 -8.33 12.56 -20.88
N TRP A 51 -9.36 12.10 -21.59
CA TRP A 51 -10.10 10.87 -21.25
C TRP A 51 -10.11 9.92 -22.44
N ASP A 52 -9.64 8.69 -22.21
CA ASP A 52 -9.80 7.58 -23.15
C ASP A 52 -11.16 6.91 -22.90
N PRO A 53 -12.11 6.94 -23.85
CA PRO A 53 -13.40 6.28 -23.69
C PRO A 53 -13.31 4.75 -23.67
N VAL A 54 -12.21 4.18 -24.18
CA VAL A 54 -11.97 2.72 -24.21
C VAL A 54 -11.26 2.27 -22.94
N ARG A 55 -10.40 3.13 -22.36
CA ARG A 55 -9.61 2.82 -21.17
C ARG A 55 -9.78 3.90 -20.08
N PRO A 56 -10.97 3.99 -19.46
CA PRO A 56 -11.22 4.96 -18.41
C PRO A 56 -10.37 4.65 -17.16
N TYR A 57 -9.94 5.71 -16.46
CA TYR A 57 -9.29 5.57 -15.16
C TYR A 57 -10.29 4.99 -14.16
N THR A 58 -10.06 3.76 -13.72
CA THR A 58 -10.89 3.12 -12.70
C THR A 58 -10.28 3.34 -11.31
N ILE A 59 -11.12 3.64 -10.32
CA ILE A 59 -10.72 3.66 -8.91
C ILE A 59 -10.66 2.19 -8.44
N PRO A 60 -9.63 1.79 -7.66
CA PRO A 60 -9.56 0.44 -7.12
C PRO A 60 -10.78 0.15 -6.26
N SER A 61 -11.31 -1.06 -6.43
CA SER A 61 -12.45 -1.56 -5.65
C SER A 61 -11.95 -2.55 -4.60
N VAL A 62 -12.87 -3.08 -3.79
CA VAL A 62 -12.57 -4.04 -2.71
C VAL A 62 -11.85 -5.28 -3.23
N ILE A 63 -12.08 -5.65 -4.50
CA ILE A 63 -11.43 -6.78 -5.16
C ILE A 63 -9.94 -6.59 -5.44
N ASP A 64 -9.44 -5.35 -5.42
CA ASP A 64 -8.03 -5.05 -5.65
C ASP A 64 -7.19 -5.15 -4.36
N ILE A 65 -7.84 -5.36 -3.21
CA ILE A 65 -7.22 -5.51 -1.90
C ILE A 65 -6.85 -6.99 -1.72
N PRO A 66 -5.62 -7.31 -1.27
CA PRO A 66 -5.24 -8.67 -0.93
C PRO A 66 -6.12 -9.16 0.21
N GLU A 67 -6.48 -10.44 0.15
CA GLU A 67 -7.32 -11.08 1.15
C GLU A 67 -6.73 -10.93 2.57
N GLU A 68 -5.40 -11.01 2.68
CA GLU A 68 -4.67 -10.87 3.93
C GLU A 68 -3.62 -9.75 3.81
N LEU A 69 -3.80 -8.66 4.57
CA LEU A 69 -2.86 -7.53 4.65
C LEU A 69 -2.44 -7.29 6.10
N HIS A 70 -1.21 -7.68 6.42
CA HIS A 70 -0.67 -7.56 7.78
C HIS A 70 0.12 -6.26 7.94
N VAL A 71 -0.43 -5.36 8.76
CA VAL A 71 0.22 -4.10 9.13
C VAL A 71 0.52 -4.12 10.63
N ALA A 72 1.81 -4.07 10.96
CA ALA A 72 2.28 -4.04 12.34
C ALA A 72 3.09 -2.76 12.58
N LEU A 73 2.65 -1.96 13.55
CA LEU A 73 3.41 -0.83 14.04
C LEU A 73 4.50 -1.33 15.00
N PRO A 74 5.78 -0.98 14.77
CA PRO A 74 6.84 -1.29 15.72
C PRO A 74 6.55 -0.68 17.09
N THR A 75 7.01 -1.34 18.16
CA THR A 75 6.91 -0.83 19.52
C THR A 75 7.41 0.63 19.57
N PRO A 76 6.65 1.55 20.20
CA PRO A 76 7.01 2.96 20.20
C PRO A 76 8.40 3.15 20.80
N LYS A 77 9.31 3.71 20.00
CA LYS A 77 10.65 4.12 20.45
C LYS A 77 10.68 5.64 20.54
N GLN A 78 11.25 6.16 21.62
CA GLN A 78 11.41 7.61 21.79
C GLN A 78 12.24 8.19 20.65
N ASN A 79 11.70 9.23 20.02
CA ASN A 79 12.37 10.00 18.98
C ASN A 79 12.55 11.42 19.49
N GLN A 80 13.73 11.72 20.03
CA GLN A 80 14.04 13.02 20.66
C GLN A 80 14.00 14.19 19.68
N LYS A 81 14.05 13.93 18.36
CA LYS A 81 14.06 14.95 17.31
C LYS A 81 12.67 15.33 16.81
N ALA A 82 11.66 14.49 17.04
CA ALA A 82 10.31 14.72 16.55
C ALA A 82 9.34 15.11 17.68
N ILE A 83 8.38 15.97 17.35
CA ILE A 83 7.30 16.35 18.26
C ILE A 83 6.56 15.06 18.67
N CYS A 84 6.38 14.90 19.98
CA CYS A 84 5.71 13.74 20.58
C CYS A 84 6.33 12.37 20.21
N SER A 85 7.65 12.31 19.93
CA SER A 85 8.32 11.08 19.47
C SER A 85 7.68 10.45 18.21
N SER A 86 7.00 11.25 17.40
CA SER A 86 6.37 10.79 16.16
C SER A 86 7.39 10.43 15.07
N LYS A 87 6.93 9.73 14.03
CA LYS A 87 7.70 9.44 12.82
C LYS A 87 6.83 9.74 11.60
N GLY A 88 7.30 10.62 10.72
CA GLY A 88 6.66 10.87 9.43
C GLY A 88 6.91 9.70 8.49
N GLN A 89 5.99 8.75 8.43
CA GLN A 89 6.10 7.56 7.57
C GLN A 89 5.06 7.53 6.44
N GLY A 90 4.51 8.69 6.05
CA GLY A 90 3.50 8.78 5.00
C GLY A 90 4.02 8.32 3.63
N GLU A 91 5.14 8.90 3.19
CA GLU A 91 5.71 8.66 1.86
C GLU A 91 6.61 7.42 1.80
N SER A 92 7.29 7.08 2.91
CA SER A 92 8.15 5.89 2.96
C SER A 92 7.40 4.58 2.68
N ARG A 93 6.07 4.58 2.85
CA ARG A 93 5.21 3.42 2.58
C ARG A 93 4.67 3.38 1.15
N MET A 94 4.85 4.44 0.37
CA MET A 94 4.53 4.52 -1.05
C MET A 94 5.54 3.76 -1.92
N PHE A 95 6.39 2.92 -1.34
CA PHE A 95 7.21 1.98 -2.08
C PHE A 95 6.86 0.53 -1.75
N LEU A 96 6.03 0.28 -0.73
CA LEU A 96 5.68 -1.07 -0.31
C LEU A 96 4.73 -1.76 -1.31
N GLY A 97 3.99 -0.99 -2.11
CA GLY A 97 3.18 -1.48 -3.21
C GLY A 97 4.01 -2.05 -4.37
N SER A 98 5.29 -1.68 -4.49
CA SER A 98 6.19 -2.26 -5.49
C SER A 98 6.42 -3.77 -5.27
N LEU A 99 6.19 -4.28 -4.05
CA LEU A 99 6.28 -5.71 -3.76
C LEU A 99 5.31 -6.53 -4.60
N VAL A 100 4.08 -6.04 -4.82
CA VAL A 100 3.08 -6.71 -5.66
C VAL A 100 3.57 -6.77 -7.10
N PHE A 101 4.16 -5.68 -7.61
CA PHE A 101 4.75 -5.63 -8.94
C PHE A 101 5.87 -6.67 -9.10
N PHE A 102 6.79 -6.75 -8.13
CA PHE A 102 7.89 -7.72 -8.18
C PHE A 102 7.41 -9.17 -8.06
N ALA A 103 6.40 -9.44 -7.21
CA ALA A 103 5.79 -10.76 -7.12
C ALA A 103 5.16 -11.19 -8.47
N THR A 104 4.51 -10.26 -9.17
CA THR A 104 3.99 -10.52 -10.52
C THR A 104 5.11 -10.76 -11.54
N THR A 105 6.18 -9.96 -11.52
CA THR A 105 7.32 -10.19 -12.43
C THR A 105 7.96 -11.56 -12.22
N ASP A 106 8.05 -12.00 -10.97
CA ASP A 106 8.61 -13.30 -10.62
C ASP A 106 7.71 -14.46 -11.08
N ALA A 107 6.39 -14.32 -10.89
CA ALA A 107 5.41 -15.30 -11.38
C ALA A 107 5.46 -15.46 -12.92
N VAL A 108 5.52 -14.34 -13.66
CA VAL A 108 5.65 -14.37 -15.13
C VAL A 108 6.99 -14.96 -15.54
N ALA A 109 8.09 -14.58 -14.87
CA ALA A 109 9.40 -15.15 -15.13
C ALA A 109 9.43 -16.67 -14.91
N SER A 110 8.74 -17.17 -13.87
CA SER A 110 8.59 -18.62 -13.63
C SER A 110 7.84 -19.30 -14.78
N ALA A 111 6.70 -18.75 -15.21
CA ALA A 111 5.93 -19.30 -16.33
C ALA A 111 6.73 -19.28 -17.66
N CYS A 112 7.52 -18.24 -17.91
CA CYS A 112 8.41 -18.18 -19.08
C CYS A 112 9.52 -19.25 -19.03
N ARG A 113 10.07 -19.54 -17.85
CA ARG A 113 11.10 -20.58 -17.68
C ARG A 113 10.56 -21.97 -17.99
N GLU A 114 9.32 -22.27 -17.60
CA GLU A 114 8.65 -23.54 -17.89
C GLU A 114 8.39 -23.73 -19.39
N THR A 115 8.13 -22.65 -20.12
CA THR A 115 7.89 -22.66 -21.57
C THR A 115 9.17 -22.60 -22.41
N GLY A 116 10.35 -22.54 -21.77
CA GLY A 116 11.65 -22.48 -22.45
C GLY A 116 11.98 -21.11 -23.05
N LEU A 117 11.23 -20.06 -22.67
CA LEU A 117 11.50 -18.68 -23.09
C LEU A 117 12.62 -18.08 -22.24
N THR A 118 13.60 -17.46 -22.89
CA THR A 118 14.79 -16.92 -22.22
C THR A 118 14.44 -15.66 -21.40
N PRO A 119 14.85 -15.56 -20.12
CA PRO A 119 14.31 -14.58 -19.19
C PRO A 119 15.02 -13.23 -19.32
N VAL A 120 14.56 -12.39 -20.26
CA VAL A 120 14.81 -10.94 -20.20
C VAL A 120 13.46 -10.24 -20.13
N LEU A 121 12.69 -10.56 -19.09
CA LEU A 121 11.38 -9.95 -18.88
C LEU A 121 11.55 -8.63 -18.11
N ALA A 122 12.01 -7.59 -18.81
CA ALA A 122 11.97 -6.23 -18.29
C ALA A 122 10.53 -5.71 -18.38
N MET A 123 9.69 -6.09 -17.42
CA MET A 123 8.34 -5.55 -17.33
C MET A 123 8.45 -4.08 -16.94
N ASN A 124 7.91 -3.19 -17.77
CA ASN A 124 7.85 -1.77 -17.44
C ASN A 124 6.68 -1.52 -16.51
N SER A 125 6.84 -0.62 -15.55
CA SER A 125 5.70 -0.08 -14.82
C SER A 125 4.85 0.75 -15.79
N PRO A 126 3.51 0.60 -15.78
CA PRO A 126 2.71 -0.21 -14.85
C PRO A 126 2.47 -1.65 -15.34
N ALA A 127 2.41 -2.62 -14.42
CA ALA A 127 2.10 -4.02 -14.74
C ALA A 127 0.61 -4.21 -15.05
N THR A 128 0.20 -3.86 -16.28
CA THR A 128 -1.18 -4.04 -16.72
C THR A 128 -1.44 -5.49 -17.15
N PRO A 129 -2.70 -5.97 -17.12
CA PRO A 129 -3.04 -7.32 -17.56
C PRO A 129 -2.68 -7.61 -19.03
N GLU A 130 -2.47 -6.59 -19.85
CA GLU A 130 -2.03 -6.77 -21.24
C GLU A 130 -0.53 -7.06 -21.37
N LEU A 131 0.26 -6.78 -20.32
CA LEU A 131 1.71 -7.01 -20.27
C LEU A 131 2.09 -8.32 -19.57
N ILE A 132 1.15 -8.90 -18.82
CA ILE A 132 1.26 -10.18 -18.10
C ILE A 132 0.75 -11.29 -19.01
#